data_AF-K5WDL2-F1
#
_entry.id   AF-K5WDL2-F1
#
_cell.length_a   1.000
_cell.length_b   1.000
_cell.length_c   1.000
_cell.angle_alpha   90.00
_cell.angle_beta   90.00
_cell.angle_gamma   90.00
#
_symmetry.space_group_name_H-M   'P 1'
#
loop_
_entity.id
_entity.type
_entity.pdbx_description
1 polymer ?
#
loop_
_entity_poly.entity_id
_entity_poly.type
_entity_poly.pdbx_seq_one_letter_code
_entity_poly.pdbx_strand_id
1 'polypeptide(L)'
;MNIPAVPTASVLRIDELPVMPLIPLILLKLQAWEDHLLASKFYLRVKHYTDAADLAQLLPIAIRRGNSIRQESWIPETFVAAARKRLEVYLVWYPTQARQWEQIGLKKASKHPPLRQSKKRNHHVRTLA
;
A
#
# COMPACT_ATOMS: atom_id res chain seq x y z
N MET A 1 9.65 8.76 9.85
CA MET A 1 8.97 8.85 8.54
C MET A 1 9.83 8.15 7.49
N ASN A 2 9.26 7.24 6.71
CA ASN A 2 9.99 6.44 5.71
C ASN A 2 9.42 6.75 4.31
N ILE A 3 9.97 7.75 3.63
CA ILE A 3 9.47 8.19 2.32
C ILE A 3 10.24 7.43 1.23
N PRO A 4 9.56 6.69 0.32
CA PRO A 4 10.24 6.00 -0.76
C PRO A 4 10.82 7.00 -1.77
N ALA A 5 11.98 6.67 -2.34
CA ALA A 5 12.53 7.44 -3.46
C ALA A 5 11.60 7.32 -4.68
N VAL A 6 11.21 8.46 -5.25
CA VAL A 6 10.24 8.55 -6.35
C VAL A 6 11.00 8.70 -7.66
N PRO A 7 10.88 7.76 -8.61
CA PRO A 7 11.46 7.94 -9.93
C PRO A 7 10.89 9.19 -10.61
N THR A 8 11.73 9.97 -11.30
CA THR A 8 11.30 11.17 -12.02
C THR A 8 10.16 10.88 -12.99
N ALA A 9 10.18 9.72 -13.65
CA ALA A 9 9.13 9.28 -14.58
C ALA A 9 7.77 9.03 -13.90
N SER A 10 7.77 8.81 -12.58
CA SER A 10 6.55 8.63 -11.79
C SER A 10 6.06 9.94 -11.19
N VAL A 11 6.85 11.02 -11.20
CA VAL A 11 6.43 12.31 -10.62
C VAL A 11 5.33 12.92 -11.49
N LEU A 12 4.18 13.19 -10.88
CA LEU A 12 3.10 13.92 -11.52
C LEU A 12 3.35 15.43 -11.37
N ARG A 13 2.88 16.25 -12.31
CA ARG A 13 2.92 17.71 -12.20
C ARG A 13 1.49 18.25 -12.20
N ILE A 14 1.19 19.13 -11.26
CA ILE A 14 -0.05 19.92 -11.21
C ILE A 14 0.39 21.37 -11.06
N ASP A 15 -0.01 22.23 -12.00
CA ASP A 15 0.39 23.65 -12.03
C ASP A 15 1.91 23.84 -11.89
N GLU A 16 2.69 23.05 -12.64
CA GLU A 16 4.16 22.99 -12.59
C GLU A 16 4.79 22.52 -11.27
N LEU A 17 3.98 22.18 -10.26
CA LEU A 17 4.48 21.63 -9.00
C LEU A 17 4.57 20.10 -9.08
N PRO A 18 5.71 19.51 -8.71
CA PRO A 18 5.83 18.06 -8.60
C PRO A 18 4.95 17.58 -7.43
N VAL A 19 4.08 16.62 -7.70
CA VAL A 19 3.22 15.99 -6.70
C VAL A 19 3.52 14.51 -6.59
N MET A 20 3.40 14.00 -5.37
CA MET A 20 3.53 12.59 -5.05
C MET A 20 2.44 11.78 -5.80
N PRO A 21 2.80 10.68 -6.49
CA PRO A 21 1.83 9.71 -6.95
C PRO A 21 0.85 9.27 -5.87
N LEU A 22 -0.37 8.96 -6.29
CA LEU A 22 -1.49 8.80 -5.36
C LEU A 22 -1.34 7.58 -4.45
N ILE A 23 -0.88 6.44 -4.97
CA ILE A 23 -0.68 5.23 -4.17
C ILE A 23 0.35 5.41 -3.06
N PRO A 24 1.59 5.85 -3.32
CA PRO A 24 2.55 6.07 -2.24
C PRO A 24 2.10 7.18 -1.28
N LEU A 25 1.35 8.20 -1.74
CA LEU A 25 0.72 9.17 -0.86
C LEU A 25 -0.28 8.52 0.12
N ILE A 26 -1.14 7.61 -0.37
CA ILE A 26 -2.07 6.84 0.47
C ILE A 26 -1.31 5.99 1.50
N LEU A 27 -0.25 5.29 1.08
CA LEU A 27 0.56 4.47 2.00
C LEU A 27 1.28 5.33 3.05
N LEU A 28 1.73 6.54 2.68
CA LEU A 28 2.31 7.50 3.61
C LEU A 28 1.27 8.03 4.61
N LYS A 29 0.03 8.29 4.18
CA LYS A 29 -1.07 8.67 5.09
C LYS A 29 -1.40 7.55 6.07
N LEU A 30 -1.38 6.30 5.63
CA LEU A 30 -1.54 5.14 6.51
C LEU A 30 -0.40 5.02 7.52
N GLN A 31 0.84 5.32 7.12
CA GLN A 31 1.96 5.39 8.05
C GLN A 31 1.80 6.54 9.05
N ALA A 32 1.45 7.75 8.59
CA ALA A 32 1.25 8.91 9.45
C ALA A 32 0.13 8.67 10.48
N TRP A 33 -0.94 8.01 10.05
CA TRP A 33 -2.04 7.62 10.92
C TRP A 33 -1.57 6.76 12.11
N GLU A 34 -0.77 5.72 11.86
CA GLU A 34 -0.22 4.86 12.92
C GLU A 34 0.79 5.62 13.80
N ASP A 35 1.70 6.37 13.17
CA ASP A 35 2.71 7.18 13.87
C ASP A 35 2.04 8.20 14.82
N HIS A 36 0.94 8.82 14.39
CA HIS A 36 0.14 9.72 15.23
C HIS A 36 -0.64 8.95 16.30
N LEU A 37 -1.31 7.84 15.97
CA LEU A 37 -2.04 7.03 16.95
C LEU A 37 -1.16 6.63 18.14
N LEU A 38 0.11 6.30 17.88
CA LEU A 38 1.09 5.90 18.87
C LEU A 38 1.86 7.06 19.53
N ALA A 39 1.57 8.31 19.16
CA ALA A 39 2.29 9.46 19.65
C ALA A 39 2.06 9.71 21.16
N SER A 40 3.16 9.94 21.89
CA SER A 40 3.11 10.24 23.33
C SER A 40 2.40 11.56 23.63
N LYS A 41 2.63 12.59 22.81
CA LYS A 41 2.04 13.92 22.97
C LYS A 41 0.62 13.97 22.40
N PHE A 42 -0.34 14.41 23.22
CA PHE A 42 -1.76 14.45 22.87
C PHE A 42 -2.04 15.20 21.56
N TYR A 43 -1.46 16.39 21.37
CA TYR A 43 -1.69 17.20 20.16
C TYR A 43 -1.15 16.56 18.86
N LEU A 44 -0.21 15.61 18.96
CA LEU A 44 0.21 14.80 17.81
C LEU A 44 -0.76 13.65 17.59
N ARG A 45 -1.26 13.04 18.68
CA ARG A 45 -2.19 11.93 18.61
C ARG A 45 -3.47 12.28 17.89
N VAL A 46 -4.09 13.40 18.26
CA VAL A 46 -5.36 13.85 17.63
C VAL A 46 -5.28 13.99 16.10
N LYS A 47 -4.08 14.12 15.52
CA LYS A 47 -3.90 14.18 14.06
C LYS A 47 -4.21 12.87 13.34
N HIS A 48 -4.27 11.72 14.04
CA HIS A 48 -4.68 10.46 13.41
C HIS A 48 -6.10 10.55 12.84
N TYR A 49 -6.99 11.38 13.40
CA TYR A 49 -8.32 11.60 12.82
C TYR A 49 -8.25 12.30 11.47
N THR A 50 -7.35 13.27 11.30
CA THR A 50 -7.11 13.94 10.02
C THR A 50 -6.57 12.95 8.99
N ASP A 51 -5.60 12.11 9.35
CA ASP A 51 -5.07 11.10 8.41
C ASP A 51 -6.14 10.08 7.99
N ALA A 52 -7.02 9.67 8.92
CA ALA A 52 -8.14 8.79 8.58
C ALA A 52 -9.16 9.44 7.65
N ALA A 53 -9.46 10.73 7.87
CA ALA A 53 -10.34 11.51 6.99
C ALA A 53 -9.73 11.70 5.58
N ASP A 54 -8.41 11.88 5.50
CA ASP A 54 -7.69 11.93 4.22
C ASP A 54 -7.77 10.59 3.50
N LEU A 55 -7.51 9.48 4.19
CA LEU A 55 -7.61 8.13 3.61
C LEU A 55 -9.02 7.82 3.09
N ALA A 56 -10.06 8.21 3.84
CA ALA A 56 -11.45 8.05 3.42
C ALA A 56 -11.79 8.79 2.11
N GLN A 57 -11.07 9.87 1.80
CA GLN A 57 -11.23 10.63 0.56
C GLN A 57 -10.32 10.13 -0.57
N LEU A 58 -9.05 9.83 -0.25
CA LEU A 58 -8.04 9.43 -1.23
C LEU A 58 -8.31 8.04 -1.82
N LEU A 59 -8.80 7.09 -1.02
CA LEU A 59 -9.10 5.73 -1.49
C LEU A 59 -10.14 5.72 -2.64
N PRO A 60 -11.32 6.36 -2.51
CA PRO A 60 -12.25 6.51 -3.63
C PRO A 60 -11.63 7.15 -4.88
N ILE A 61 -10.75 8.15 -4.72
CA ILE A 61 -10.08 8.80 -5.85
C ILE A 61 -9.17 7.81 -6.58
N ALA A 62 -8.35 7.07 -5.84
CA ALA A 62 -7.45 6.06 -6.42
C ALA A 62 -8.22 4.98 -7.18
N ILE A 63 -9.32 4.50 -6.59
CA ILE A 63 -10.18 3.50 -7.23
C ILE A 63 -10.79 4.04 -8.52
N ARG A 64 -11.38 5.24 -8.51
CA ARG A 64 -11.97 5.86 -9.71
C ARG A 64 -10.95 6.09 -10.82
N ARG A 65 -9.70 6.42 -10.46
CA ARG A 65 -8.60 6.63 -11.40
C ARG A 65 -7.91 5.33 -11.82
N GLY A 66 -8.35 4.19 -11.30
CA GLY A 66 -7.75 2.89 -11.59
C GLY A 66 -6.31 2.75 -11.10
N ASN A 67 -5.90 3.55 -10.10
CA ASN A 67 -4.58 3.45 -9.49
C ASN A 67 -4.51 2.21 -8.58
N SER A 68 -3.37 1.52 -8.61
CA SER A 68 -3.14 0.33 -7.79
C SER A 68 -1.66 0.16 -7.47
N ILE A 69 -1.36 -0.56 -6.40
CA ILE A 69 0.02 -0.92 -6.02
C ILE A 69 0.74 -1.66 -7.15
N ARG A 70 0.02 -2.47 -7.93
CA ARG A 70 0.59 -3.23 -9.05
C ARG A 70 1.15 -2.32 -10.15
N GLN A 71 0.51 -1.20 -10.44
CA GLN A 71 0.99 -0.25 -11.45
C GLN A 71 2.19 0.57 -10.96
N GLU A 72 2.39 0.63 -9.65
CA GLU A 72 3.44 1.41 -9.00
C GLU A 72 4.58 0.47 -8.58
N SER A 73 5.07 -0.36 -9.52
CA SER A 73 6.05 -1.43 -9.26
C SER A 73 7.41 -0.92 -8.79
N TRP A 74 7.66 0.38 -8.87
CA TRP A 74 8.87 1.03 -8.37
C TRP A 74 8.84 1.23 -6.85
N ILE A 75 7.67 1.15 -6.21
CA ILE A 75 7.55 1.26 -4.76
C ILE A 75 8.27 0.06 -4.13
N PRO A 76 9.20 0.27 -3.18
CA PRO A 76 9.89 -0.83 -2.52
C PRO A 76 8.91 -1.80 -1.85
N GLU A 77 9.08 -3.11 -2.08
CA GLU A 77 8.22 -4.13 -1.44
C GLU A 77 8.28 -4.05 0.09
N THR A 78 9.42 -3.64 0.67
CA THR A 78 9.54 -3.41 2.11
C THR A 78 8.59 -2.32 2.61
N PHE A 79 8.35 -1.28 1.81
CA PHE A 79 7.40 -0.22 2.12
C PHE A 79 5.95 -0.71 2.02
N VAL A 80 5.63 -1.47 0.97
CA VAL A 80 4.29 -2.09 0.82
C VAL A 80 4.02 -3.12 1.93
N ALA A 81 5.01 -3.92 2.30
CA ALA A 81 4.91 -4.89 3.38
C ALA A 81 4.71 -4.22 4.75
N ALA A 82 5.39 -3.10 5.01
CA ALA A 82 5.14 -2.29 6.20
C ALA A 82 3.71 -1.74 6.19
N ALA A 83 3.24 -1.20 5.06
CA ALA A 83 1.86 -0.73 4.94
C ALA A 83 0.80 -1.83 5.17
N ARG A 84 1.04 -3.08 4.73
CA ARG A 84 0.14 -4.21 5.05
C ARG A 84 -0.01 -4.45 6.55
N LYS A 85 1.09 -4.36 7.32
CA LYS A 85 1.03 -4.52 8.78
C LYS A 85 0.19 -3.40 9.43
N ARG A 86 0.38 -2.16 8.98
CA ARG A 86 -0.41 -1.01 9.45
C ARG A 86 -1.89 -1.13 9.10
N LEU A 87 -2.18 -1.65 7.91
CA LEU A 87 -3.54 -1.86 7.44
C LEU A 87 -4.33 -2.78 8.38
N GLU A 88 -3.68 -3.78 8.97
CA GLU A 88 -4.33 -4.68 9.92
C GLU A 88 -4.84 -3.91 11.15
N VAL A 89 -4.03 -3.01 11.69
CA VAL A 89 -4.41 -2.13 12.82
C VAL A 89 -5.47 -1.12 12.37
N TYR A 90 -5.29 -0.48 11.22
CA TYR A 90 -6.24 0.49 10.67
C TYR A 90 -7.65 -0.08 10.50
N LEU A 91 -7.75 -1.30 9.96
CA LEU A 91 -9.04 -1.95 9.71
C LEU A 91 -9.73 -2.47 10.99
N VAL A 92 -9.09 -2.43 12.15
CA VAL A 92 -9.78 -2.61 13.44
C VAL A 92 -10.66 -1.38 13.73
N TRP A 93 -10.17 -0.18 13.41
CA TRP A 93 -10.87 1.09 13.64
C TRP A 93 -11.84 1.44 12.50
N TYR A 94 -11.48 1.13 11.26
CA TYR A 94 -12.24 1.48 10.06
C TYR A 94 -12.58 0.24 9.21
N PRO A 95 -13.33 -0.74 9.74
CA PRO A 95 -13.58 -2.02 9.08
C PRO A 95 -14.33 -1.89 7.74
N THR A 96 -15.17 -0.86 7.60
CA THR A 96 -15.95 -0.59 6.37
C THR A 96 -15.08 -0.24 5.16
N GLN A 97 -13.83 0.19 5.36
CA GLN A 97 -12.91 0.54 4.27
C GLN A 97 -12.17 -0.68 3.68
N ALA A 98 -12.31 -1.89 4.26
CA ALA A 98 -11.54 -3.07 3.85
C ALA A 98 -11.59 -3.35 2.33
N ARG A 99 -12.78 -3.29 1.73
CA ARG A 99 -12.96 -3.52 0.29
C ARG A 99 -12.22 -2.51 -0.57
N GLN A 100 -12.12 -1.25 -0.12
CA GLN A 100 -11.45 -0.18 -0.87
C GLN A 100 -9.93 -0.41 -0.92
N TRP A 101 -9.35 -0.86 0.19
CA TRP A 101 -7.93 -1.23 0.25
C TRP A 101 -7.61 -2.41 -0.67
N GLU A 102 -8.48 -3.42 -0.70
CA GLU A 102 -8.33 -4.56 -1.61
C GLU A 102 -8.37 -4.14 -3.08
N GLN A 103 -9.25 -3.18 -3.44
CA GLN A 103 -9.37 -2.67 -4.80
C GLN A 103 -8.09 -1.96 -5.29
N ILE A 104 -7.32 -1.32 -4.40
CA ILE A 104 -6.02 -0.73 -4.76
C ILE A 104 -4.85 -1.71 -4.62
N GLY A 105 -5.12 -2.96 -4.23
CA GLY A 105 -4.15 -4.05 -4.16
C GLY A 105 -3.49 -4.24 -2.78
N LEU A 106 -3.98 -3.60 -1.72
CA LEU A 106 -3.49 -3.80 -0.35
C LEU A 106 -4.50 -4.64 0.45
N LYS A 107 -4.08 -5.82 0.90
CA LYS A 107 -4.90 -6.73 1.71
C LYS A 107 -4.17 -7.10 2.99
N LYS A 108 -4.93 -7.46 4.04
CA LYS A 108 -4.39 -8.05 5.27
C LYS A 108 -3.53 -9.27 4.91
N ALA A 109 -2.48 -9.54 5.68
CA ALA A 109 -1.72 -10.76 5.46
C ALA A 109 -2.65 -11.96 5.70
N SER A 110 -2.73 -12.87 4.72
CA SER A 110 -3.39 -14.14 4.93
C SER A 110 -2.66 -14.89 6.05
N LYS A 111 -3.39 -15.44 7.04
CA LYS A 111 -2.79 -16.28 8.10
C LYS A 111 -2.11 -17.55 7.57
N HIS A 112 -2.22 -17.85 6.27
CA HIS A 112 -1.53 -18.93 5.58
C HIS A 112 -0.77 -18.39 4.35
N PRO A 113 0.54 -18.67 4.21
CA PRO A 113 1.26 -18.36 2.99
C PRO A 113 0.67 -19.18 1.83
N PRO A 114 0.61 -18.63 0.60
CA PRO A 114 0.19 -19.41 -0.55
C PRO A 114 1.13 -20.60 -0.73
N LEU A 115 0.56 -21.81 -0.76
CA LEU A 115 1.29 -23.04 -1.06
C LEU A 115 2.05 -22.85 -2.38
N ARG A 116 3.37 -22.92 -2.30
CA ARG A 116 4.28 -22.85 -3.45
C ARG A 116 3.94 -24.01 -4.38
N GLN A 117 3.33 -23.73 -5.54
CA GLN A 117 3.13 -24.77 -6.55
C GLN A 117 4.50 -25.27 -7.02
N SER A 118 4.78 -26.55 -6.79
CA SER A 118 6.00 -27.20 -7.24
C SER A 118 5.99 -27.24 -8.77
N LYS A 119 7.05 -26.69 -9.38
CA LYS A 119 7.33 -26.87 -10.81
C LYS A 119 7.40 -28.38 -11.08
N LYS A 120 6.50 -28.90 -11.91
CA LYS A 120 6.63 -30.25 -12.48
C LYS A 120 7.96 -30.32 -13.24
N ARG A 121 8.88 -31.15 -12.77
CA ARG A 121 10.08 -31.53 -13.53
C ARG A 121 9.63 -32.41 -14.69
N ASN A 122 9.63 -31.86 -15.90
CA ASN A 122 9.54 -32.67 -17.11
C ASN A 122 10.87 -33.41 -17.29
N HIS A 123 10.88 -34.73 -17.09
CA HIS A 123 11.95 -35.58 -17.59
C HIS A 123 11.70 -35.82 -19.08
N HIS A 124 12.48 -35.17 -19.94
CA HIS A 124 12.65 -35.62 -21.33
C HIS A 124 13.69 -36.74 -21.32
N VAL A 125 13.22 -37.97 -21.48
CA VAL A 125 14.07 -39.11 -21.82
C VAL A 125 14.55 -38.89 -23.25
N ARG A 126 15.85 -38.68 -23.41
CA ARG A 126 16.54 -38.73 -24.70
C ARG A 126 16.70 -40.20 -25.09
N THR A 127 16.09 -40.60 -26.19
CA THR A 127 16.46 -41.83 -26.90
C THR A 127 17.55 -41.47 -27.90
N LEU A 128 18.72 -42.08 -27.77
CA LEU A 128 19.82 -42.03 -28.74
C LEU A 128 19.60 -43.11 -29.82
N ALA A 129 20.25 -42.86 -30.95
CA ALA A 129 20.24 -43.57 -32.23
C ALA A 129 20.32 -45.10 -32.16
#